data_AF-A0A3D2SY48-F1
#
_entry.id   AF-A0A3D2SY48-F1
#
_cell.length_a   1.000
_cell.length_b   1.000
_cell.length_c   1.000
_cell.angle_alpha   90.00
_cell.angle_beta   90.00
_cell.angle_gamma   90.00
#
_symmetry.space_group_name_H-M   'P 1'
#
loop_
_entity.id
_entity.type
_entity.pdbx_description
1 polymer ?
#
loop_
_entity_poly.entity_id
_entity_poly.type
_entity_poly.pdbx_seq_one_letter_code
_entity_poly.pdbx_strand_id
1 'polypeptide(L)'
;MTDGVALGLASARELAEGLVQAGGGQVRCVLLYGSHLHGTKPNRYSAYDFIVLVDDYRAFYSALKNSGHMRGSVRLMSTMAYILPPNVIAYSPVEDTDKVAKCHVVTRTHLGRALGPRPKDH
;
A
#
# COMPACT_ATOMS: atom_id res chain seq x y z
N MET A 1 -13.99 23.47 6.94
CA MET A 1 -13.99 22.25 6.07
C MET A 1 -12.61 21.94 5.50
N THR A 2 -11.77 22.94 5.24
CA THR A 2 -10.38 22.80 4.73
C THR A 2 -9.41 22.10 5.68
N ASP A 3 -9.53 22.34 6.99
CA ASP A 3 -8.54 21.86 7.98
C ASP A 3 -8.55 20.33 8.16
N GLY A 4 -9.73 19.70 8.06
CA GLY A 4 -9.86 18.24 8.18
C GLY A 4 -9.28 17.47 6.99
N VAL A 5 -9.38 18.04 5.78
CA VAL A 5 -8.81 17.45 4.56
C VAL A 5 -7.29 17.56 4.59
N ALA A 6 -6.76 18.72 5.00
CA ALA A 6 -5.32 18.94 5.14
C ALA A 6 -4.70 17.98 6.17
N LEU A 7 -5.36 17.78 7.33
CA LEU A 7 -4.91 16.86 8.37
C LEU A 7 -4.92 15.39 7.90
N GLY A 8 -5.96 14.99 7.14
CA GLY A 8 -6.06 13.65 6.55
C GLY A 8 -4.97 13.39 5.52
N LEU A 9 -4.68 14.36 4.66
CA LEU A 9 -3.58 14.25 3.68
C LEU A 9 -2.21 14.19 4.35
N ALA A 10 -1.98 14.96 5.42
CA ALA A 10 -0.74 14.89 6.20
C ALA A 10 -0.55 13.50 6.83
N SER A 11 -1.61 12.93 7.40
CA SER A 11 -1.58 11.58 8.00
C SER A 11 -1.37 10.49 6.93
N ALA A 12 -2.03 10.60 5.77
CA ALA A 12 -1.81 9.70 4.65
C ALA A 12 -0.36 9.75 4.15
N ARG A 13 0.20 10.96 4.09
CA ARG A 13 1.59 11.17 3.68
C ARG A 13 2.56 10.53 4.67
N GLU A 14 2.36 10.73 5.97
CA GLU A 14 3.18 10.11 7.02
C GLU A 14 3.17 8.57 6.90
N LEU A 15 1.99 7.97 6.69
CA LEU A 15 1.85 6.53 6.45
C LEU A 15 2.57 6.06 5.19
N ALA A 16 2.44 6.81 4.08
CA ALA A 16 3.11 6.50 2.83
C ALA A 16 4.64 6.60 2.97
N GLU A 17 5.15 7.63 3.65
CA GLU A 17 6.58 7.82 3.92
C GLU A 17 7.12 6.68 4.79
N GLY A 18 6.43 6.31 5.86
CA GLY A 18 6.78 5.15 6.69
C GLY A 18 6.84 3.86 5.87
N LEU A 19 5.83 3.62 5.02
CA LEU A 19 5.79 2.46 4.14
C LEU A 19 6.96 2.44 3.15
N VAL A 20 7.33 3.59 2.57
CA VAL A 20 8.47 3.71 1.67
C VAL A 20 9.77 3.35 2.39
N GLN A 21 9.96 3.83 3.63
CA GLN A 21 11.13 3.47 4.44
C GLN A 21 11.16 1.97 4.77
N ALA A 22 10.04 1.43 5.25
CA ALA A 22 9.92 0.00 5.57
C ALA A 22 10.08 -0.91 4.35
N GLY A 23 9.75 -0.41 3.15
CA GLY A 23 9.87 -1.10 1.88
C GLY A 23 11.29 -1.20 1.31
N GLY A 24 12.32 -0.66 2.01
CA GLY A 24 13.73 -0.89 1.67
C GLY A 24 14.11 -0.42 0.27
N GLY A 25 13.57 0.73 -0.18
CA GLY A 25 13.85 1.31 -1.50
C GLY A 25 13.16 0.62 -2.68
N GLN A 26 12.28 -0.37 -2.42
CA GLN A 26 11.54 -1.06 -3.48
C GLN A 26 10.26 -0.34 -3.91
N VAL A 27 9.79 0.62 -3.12
CA VAL A 27 8.58 1.39 -3.42
C VAL A 27 8.91 2.51 -4.41
N ARG A 28 8.26 2.50 -5.57
CA ARG A 28 8.41 3.51 -6.63
C ARG A 28 7.39 4.62 -6.56
N CYS A 29 6.17 4.26 -6.16
CA CYS A 29 5.07 5.20 -6.07
C CYS A 29 4.02 4.66 -5.08
N VAL A 30 3.39 5.58 -4.35
CA VAL A 30 2.19 5.31 -3.58
C VAL A 30 1.08 6.22 -4.11
N LEU A 31 0.00 5.65 -4.60
CA LEU A 31 -1.20 6.39 -5.01
C LEU A 31 -2.25 6.25 -3.93
N LEU A 32 -2.65 7.38 -3.33
CA LEU A 32 -3.80 7.45 -2.43
C LEU A 32 -5.09 7.51 -3.26
N TYR A 33 -6.09 6.74 -2.87
CA TYR A 33 -7.44 6.80 -3.44
C TYR A 33 -8.49 6.59 -2.34
N GLY A 34 -9.77 6.56 -2.72
CA GLY A 34 -10.86 6.23 -1.80
C GLY A 34 -11.51 7.43 -1.10
N SER A 35 -12.34 7.14 -0.10
CA SER A 35 -13.22 8.11 0.57
C SER A 35 -12.47 9.17 1.40
N HIS A 36 -11.25 8.86 1.87
CA HIS A 36 -10.39 9.84 2.56
C HIS A 36 -10.02 11.06 1.71
N LEU A 37 -10.00 10.92 0.38
CA LEU A 37 -9.77 12.04 -0.55
C LEU A 37 -11.01 12.91 -0.78
N HIS A 38 -12.22 12.36 -0.60
CA HIS A 38 -13.46 12.99 -1.02
C HIS A 38 -14.26 13.62 0.15
N GLY A 39 -13.70 13.66 1.35
CA GLY A 39 -14.31 14.36 2.50
C GLY A 39 -15.62 13.75 3.01
N THR A 40 -15.97 12.53 2.61
CA THR A 40 -17.16 11.83 3.08
C THR A 40 -16.88 11.16 4.42
N LYS A 41 -17.02 11.93 5.52
CA LYS A 41 -16.97 11.50 6.93
C LYS A 41 -16.16 10.20 7.20
N PRO A 42 -14.83 10.20 7.01
CA PRO A 42 -14.02 9.08 7.45
C PRO A 42 -14.12 8.97 8.98
N ASN A 43 -14.56 7.81 9.47
CA ASN A 43 -14.53 7.47 10.89
C ASN A 43 -13.06 7.16 11.29
N ARG A 44 -12.69 7.32 12.56
CA ARG A 44 -11.37 7.01 13.15
C ARG A 44 -10.85 5.57 12.90
N TYR A 45 -11.69 4.69 12.35
CA TYR A 45 -11.38 3.30 12.00
C TYR A 45 -11.27 3.06 10.48
N SER A 46 -11.38 4.11 9.67
CA SER A 46 -11.31 3.98 8.21
C SER A 46 -9.84 3.91 7.81
N ALA A 47 -9.44 2.87 7.09
CA ALA A 47 -8.08 2.75 6.58
C ALA A 47 -7.85 3.73 5.41
N TYR A 48 -6.61 4.16 5.21
CA TYR A 48 -6.21 4.81 3.95
C TYR A 48 -6.05 3.75 2.86
N ASP A 49 -6.61 4.00 1.67
CA ASP A 49 -6.47 3.08 0.54
C ASP A 49 -5.30 3.50 -0.36
N PHE A 50 -4.30 2.63 -0.48
CA PHE A 50 -3.10 2.83 -1.27
C PHE A 50 -2.97 1.81 -2.40
N ILE A 51 -2.56 2.28 -3.58
CA ILE A 51 -1.88 1.43 -4.57
C ILE A 51 -0.39 1.66 -4.40
N VAL A 52 0.35 0.59 -4.15
CA VAL A 52 1.79 0.64 -3.88
C VAL A 52 2.50 -0.03 -5.04
N LEU A 53 3.16 0.79 -5.86
CA LEU A 53 3.97 0.32 -6.97
C LEU A 53 5.35 -0.08 -6.46
N VAL A 54 5.72 -1.35 -6.63
CA VAL A 54 7.02 -1.89 -6.24
C VAL A 54 7.78 -2.43 -7.44
N ASP A 55 9.12 -2.46 -7.36
CA ASP A 55 9.92 -3.12 -8.41
C ASP A 55 9.83 -4.64 -8.32
N ASP A 56 10.06 -5.18 -7.12
CA ASP A 56 10.13 -6.61 -6.87
C ASP A 56 9.37 -6.98 -5.58
N TYR A 57 8.43 -7.91 -5.70
CA TYR A 57 7.62 -8.33 -4.57
C TYR A 57 8.45 -8.98 -3.47
N ARG A 58 9.43 -9.83 -3.83
CA ARG A 58 10.20 -10.59 -2.85
C ARG A 58 11.12 -9.66 -2.04
N ALA A 59 11.80 -8.73 -2.70
CA ALA A 59 12.63 -7.72 -2.04
C ALA A 59 11.77 -6.84 -1.13
N PHE A 60 10.61 -6.37 -1.61
CA PHE A 60 9.69 -5.56 -0.82
C PHE A 60 9.18 -6.28 0.44
N TYR A 61 8.66 -7.50 0.30
CA TYR A 61 8.20 -8.28 1.45
C TYR A 61 9.33 -8.69 2.40
N SER A 62 10.56 -8.87 1.89
CA SER A 62 11.73 -9.09 2.73
C SER A 62 12.03 -7.87 3.59
N ALA A 63 12.00 -6.68 3.00
CA ALA A 63 12.22 -5.41 3.71
C ALA A 63 11.15 -5.17 4.79
N LEU A 64 9.86 -5.41 4.47
CA LEU A 64 8.78 -5.32 5.45
C LEU A 64 8.93 -6.32 6.61
N LYS A 65 9.37 -7.55 6.33
CA LYS A 65 9.64 -8.52 7.40
C LYS A 65 10.80 -8.08 8.28
N ASN A 66 11.89 -7.63 7.68
CA ASN A 66 13.09 -7.22 8.40
C ASN A 66 12.88 -5.96 9.24
N SER A 67 11.96 -5.07 8.83
CA SER A 67 11.56 -3.89 9.60
C SER A 67 10.47 -4.17 10.64
N GLY A 68 10.01 -5.43 10.79
CA GLY A 68 9.01 -5.81 11.78
C GLY A 68 7.55 -5.56 11.37
N HIS A 69 7.31 -5.03 10.17
CA HIS A 69 5.98 -4.67 9.66
C HIS A 69 5.23 -5.84 9.01
N MET A 70 5.81 -7.04 8.95
CA MET A 70 5.13 -8.22 8.42
C MET A 70 5.45 -9.48 9.23
N ARG A 71 4.41 -10.16 9.71
CA ARG A 71 4.49 -11.49 10.30
C ARG A 71 4.07 -12.52 9.24
N GLY A 72 5.03 -13.26 8.70
CA GLY A 72 4.73 -14.27 7.67
C GLY A 72 5.93 -14.76 6.86
N SER A 73 5.65 -15.69 5.95
CA SER A 73 6.65 -16.20 5.00
C SER A 73 6.74 -15.28 3.79
N VAL A 74 7.90 -14.64 3.61
CA VAL A 74 8.22 -13.83 2.42
C VAL A 74 8.02 -14.64 1.15
N ARG A 75 8.43 -15.91 1.16
CA ARG A 75 8.31 -16.80 0.00
C ARG A 75 6.84 -16.99 -0.39
N LEU A 76 5.97 -17.26 0.58
CA LEU A 76 4.55 -17.45 0.31
C LEU A 76 3.93 -16.16 -0.25
N MET A 77 4.15 -15.03 0.42
CA MET A 77 3.59 -13.74 0.02
C MET A 77 4.03 -13.32 -1.38
N SER A 78 5.34 -13.40 -1.67
CA SER A 78 5.88 -13.07 -2.98
C SER A 78 5.34 -13.97 -4.07
N THR A 79 5.31 -15.30 -3.88
CA THR A 79 4.72 -16.23 -4.85
C THR A 79 3.25 -15.92 -5.12
N MET A 80 2.46 -15.68 -4.08
CA MET A 80 1.04 -15.33 -4.23
C MET A 80 0.85 -14.01 -4.97
N ALA A 81 1.70 -13.01 -4.72
CA ALA A 81 1.65 -11.73 -5.42
C ALA A 81 1.99 -11.84 -6.93
N TYR A 82 2.76 -12.86 -7.34
CA TYR A 82 2.98 -13.15 -8.76
C TYR A 82 1.82 -13.89 -9.43
N ILE A 83 1.11 -14.75 -8.71
CA ILE A 83 0.02 -15.59 -9.26
C ILE A 83 -1.32 -14.85 -9.24
N LEU A 84 -1.62 -14.14 -8.15
CA LEU A 84 -2.89 -13.45 -7.91
C LEU A 84 -2.67 -11.95 -7.63
N PRO A 85 -2.12 -11.17 -8.57
CA PRO A 85 -2.06 -9.72 -8.41
C PRO A 85 -3.46 -9.07 -8.56
N PRO A 86 -3.75 -7.98 -7.84
CA PRO A 86 -2.94 -7.36 -6.78
C PRO A 86 -3.07 -8.09 -5.44
N ASN A 87 -1.97 -8.18 -4.69
CA ASN A 87 -1.98 -8.66 -3.31
C ASN A 87 -2.26 -7.47 -2.36
N VAL A 88 -3.20 -7.64 -1.43
CA VAL A 88 -3.59 -6.61 -0.47
C VAL A 88 -2.98 -6.92 0.90
N ILE A 89 -2.24 -5.95 1.45
CA ILE A 89 -1.72 -6.01 2.83
C ILE A 89 -2.26 -4.85 3.66
N ALA A 90 -2.32 -5.03 4.96
CA ALA A 90 -2.47 -3.91 5.89
C ALA A 90 -1.07 -3.46 6.33
N TYR A 91 -0.86 -2.14 6.39
CA TYR A 91 0.33 -1.51 6.93
C TYR A 91 -0.07 -0.58 8.07
N SER A 92 0.62 -0.68 9.20
CA SER A 92 0.54 0.27 10.30
C SER A 92 1.96 0.53 10.80
N PRO A 93 2.31 1.77 11.18
CA PRO A 93 3.54 2.05 11.91
C PRO A 93 3.63 1.18 13.17
N VAL A 94 4.85 0.75 13.54
CA VAL A 94 5.05 -0.04 14.77
C VAL A 94 4.64 0.74 16.03
N GLU A 95 4.87 2.07 16.02
CA GLU A 95 4.64 2.96 17.16
C GLU A 95 3.17 3.42 17.29
N ASP A 96 2.39 3.33 16.21
CA ASP A 96 0.99 3.78 16.17
C ASP A 96 0.15 2.81 15.32
N THR A 97 -0.40 1.79 15.97
CA THR A 97 -1.22 0.77 15.31
C THR A 97 -2.64 1.22 15.00
N ASP A 98 -3.07 2.39 15.50
CA ASP A 98 -4.41 2.92 15.27
C ASP A 98 -4.52 3.53 13.86
N LYS A 99 -3.39 3.91 13.26
CA LYS A 99 -3.29 4.31 11.86
C LYS A 99 -2.99 3.11 10.97
N VAL A 100 -3.95 2.75 10.11
CA VAL A 100 -3.83 1.63 9.18
C VAL A 100 -4.02 2.10 7.74
N ALA A 101 -3.13 1.63 6.85
CA ALA A 101 -3.29 1.74 5.41
C ALA A 101 -3.54 0.36 4.79
N LYS A 102 -4.56 0.26 3.95
CA LYS A 102 -4.80 -0.88 3.08
C LYS A 102 -4.01 -0.69 1.80
N CYS A 103 -3.06 -1.56 1.54
CA CYS A 103 -2.09 -1.42 0.46
C CYS A 103 -2.30 -2.50 -0.61
N HIS A 104 -2.72 -2.08 -1.79
CA HIS A 104 -2.74 -2.89 -3.01
C HIS A 104 -1.35 -2.87 -3.64
N VAL A 105 -0.56 -3.93 -3.42
CA VAL A 105 0.83 -4.00 -3.87
C VAL A 105 0.90 -4.55 -5.29
N VAL A 106 1.51 -3.81 -6.20
CA VAL A 106 1.58 -4.15 -7.62
C VAL A 106 2.95 -3.83 -8.21
N THR A 107 3.41 -4.60 -9.20
CA THR A 107 4.60 -4.24 -9.99
C THR A 107 4.22 -3.47 -11.24
N ARG A 108 5.17 -2.75 -11.85
CA ARG A 108 4.93 -2.04 -13.12
C ARG A 108 4.41 -2.97 -14.21
N THR A 109 4.93 -4.19 -14.29
CA THR A 109 4.49 -5.18 -15.27
C THR A 109 3.03 -5.57 -15.06
N HIS A 110 2.60 -5.79 -13.81
CA HIS A 110 1.21 -6.14 -13.52
C HIS A 110 0.26 -4.96 -13.73
N LEU A 111 0.66 -3.75 -13.31
CA LEU A 111 -0.12 -2.54 -13.56
C LEU A 111 -0.28 -2.29 -15.07
N GLY A 112 0.80 -2.41 -15.84
CA GLY A 112 0.77 -2.24 -17.29
C GLY A 112 -0.06 -3.31 -18.02
N ARG A 113 -0.10 -4.55 -17.51
CA ARG A 113 -1.01 -5.59 -18.03
C ARG A 113 -2.48 -5.26 -17.73
N ALA A 114 -2.78 -4.83 -16.51
CA ALA A 114 -4.14 -4.49 -16.09
C ALA A 114 -4.70 -3.27 -16.85
N LEU A 115 -3.86 -2.26 -17.11
CA LEU A 115 -4.21 -1.06 -17.88
C LEU A 115 -3.98 -1.23 -19.40
N GLY A 116 -3.55 -2.41 -19.85
CA GLY A 116 -3.19 -2.67 -21.24
C GLY A 116 -4.39 -2.85 -22.16
N PRO A 117 -4.16 -2.97 -23.48
CA PRO A 117 -5.23 -3.03 -24.49
C PRO A 117 -6.06 -4.33 -24.47
N ARG A 118 -5.66 -5.33 -23.67
CA ARG A 118 -6.38 -6.58 -23.45
C ARG A 118 -6.38 -6.91 -21.95
N PRO A 119 -7.17 -6.18 -21.14
CA PRO A 119 -7.40 -6.57 -19.75
C PRO A 119 -8.02 -7.96 -19.73
N LYS A 120 -7.69 -8.81 -18.75
CA LYS A 120 -8.33 -10.13 -18.61
C LYS A 120 -9.78 -10.02 -18.11
N ASP A 121 -10.15 -8.82 -17.68
CA ASP A 121 -11.29 -8.52 -16.83
C ASP A 121 -12.42 -7.82 -17.62
N HIS A 122 -12.21 -7.61 -18.93
CA HIS A 122 -13.14 -6.95 -19.85
C HIS A 122 -13.15 -7.66 -21.21
#